data_AF-A0A8J2T255-F1
#
_entry.id   AF-A0A8J2T255-F1
#
_cell.length_a   1.000
_cell.length_b   1.000
_cell.length_c   1.000
_cell.angle_alpha   90.00
_cell.angle_beta   90.00
_cell.angle_gamma   90.00
#
_symmetry.space_group_name_H-M   'P 1'
#
loop_
_entity.id
_entity.type
_entity.pdbx_description
1 polymer ?
#
loop_
_entity_poly.entity_id
_entity_poly.type
_entity_poly.pdbx_seq_one_letter_code
_entity_poly.pdbx_strand_id
1 'polypeptide(L)'
;MAKHITLMLRALLAALAGSLRQPARRAMASRRALLAGAPALVVPGAALADPSLLSTVQGPLQDAIAPGHWLGQFVGLNSRTERWEFAGSPAEVSAALVAVLDELTPERRAKLLIPEFRVARADAGGVHVLTWTKAEWLDSLDVRLEPRRAGTAATASFYATGFFPTSLPLAPLLNVGMAWLPFASPGPRNEMLQAFRLRALKGLLDKKLANV
;
A
#
# COMPACT_ATOMS: atom_id res chain seq x y z
N MET A 1 6.99 -25.53 -0.86
CA MET A 1 6.35 -24.43 -0.10
C MET A 1 6.96 -24.23 1.30
N ALA A 2 6.99 -25.24 2.19
CA ALA A 2 7.52 -25.10 3.55
C ALA A 2 8.95 -24.51 3.67
N LYS A 3 9.87 -24.94 2.80
CA LYS A 3 11.27 -24.46 2.81
C LYS A 3 11.40 -22.96 2.51
N HIS A 4 10.51 -22.39 1.70
CA HIS A 4 10.54 -20.96 1.34
C HIS A 4 10.00 -20.09 2.48
N ILE A 5 8.96 -20.57 3.18
CA ILE A 5 8.40 -19.91 4.37
C ILE A 5 9.45 -19.84 5.49
N THR A 6 10.20 -20.92 5.73
CA THR A 6 11.27 -20.93 6.73
C THR A 6 12.41 -19.96 6.39
N LEU A 7 12.75 -19.80 5.10
CA LEU A 7 13.80 -18.89 4.65
C LEU A 7 13.38 -17.42 4.81
N MET A 8 12.13 -17.09 4.47
CA MET A 8 11.56 -15.76 4.72
C MET A 8 11.48 -15.44 6.21
N LEU A 9 11.07 -16.39 7.05
CA LEU A 9 10.99 -16.18 8.51
C LEU A 9 12.38 -15.89 9.12
N ARG A 10 13.42 -16.55 8.61
CA ARG A 10 14.81 -16.31 9.05
C ARG A 10 15.34 -14.97 8.58
N ALA A 11 15.08 -14.58 7.32
CA ALA A 11 15.45 -13.27 6.81
C ALA A 11 14.73 -12.14 7.57
N LEU A 12 13.47 -12.37 7.92
CA LEU A 12 12.66 -11.47 8.74
C LEU A 12 13.26 -11.28 10.15
N LEU A 13 13.57 -12.38 10.84
CA LEU A 13 14.18 -12.33 12.17
C LEU A 13 15.55 -11.63 12.14
N ALA A 14 16.34 -11.83 11.08
CA ALA A 14 17.63 -11.17 10.90
C ALA A 14 17.49 -9.65 10.67
N ALA A 15 16.51 -9.20 9.88
CA ALA A 15 16.24 -7.79 9.64
C ALA A 15 15.76 -7.07 10.91
N LEU A 16 14.89 -7.73 11.70
CA LEU A 16 14.44 -7.23 13.01
C LEU A 16 15.60 -7.12 14.01
N ALA A 17 16.51 -8.10 14.03
CA ALA A 17 17.69 -8.09 14.89
C ALA A 17 18.72 -7.00 14.48
N GLY A 18 18.80 -6.66 13.19
CA GLY A 18 19.67 -5.60 12.68
C GLY A 18 19.17 -4.19 13.03
N SER A 19 17.85 -3.98 12.98
CA SER A 19 17.22 -2.69 13.32
C SER A 19 17.40 -2.32 14.81
N LEU A 20 17.47 -3.32 15.70
CA LEU A 20 17.71 -3.12 17.13
C LEU A 20 19.15 -2.71 17.50
N ARG A 21 20.08 -2.64 16.53
CA ARG A 21 21.49 -2.30 16.79
C ARG A 21 21.88 -0.86 16.43
N GLN A 22 20.95 0.00 16.01
CA GLN A 22 21.27 1.42 15.85
C GLN A 22 21.22 2.15 17.20
N PRO A 23 22.33 2.74 17.68
CA PRO A 23 22.32 3.52 18.90
C PRO A 23 21.58 4.85 18.66
N ALA A 24 20.39 4.96 19.25
CA ALA A 24 19.63 6.19 19.33
C ALA A 24 20.42 7.24 20.14
N ARG A 25 20.79 8.36 19.49
CA ARG A 25 21.26 9.58 20.17
C ARG A 25 20.19 10.66 20.08
N ARG A 26 19.58 10.96 21.24
CA ARG A 26 18.92 12.22 21.66
C ARG A 26 17.64 12.60 20.88
N ALA A 27 16.56 13.11 21.47
CA ALA A 27 16.39 13.76 22.76
C ALA A 27 15.07 13.38 23.44
N MET A 28 15.18 13.20 24.74
CA MET A 28 14.10 13.01 25.70
C MET A 28 13.51 14.40 26.03
N ALA A 29 12.21 14.58 25.87
CA ALA A 29 11.46 15.56 26.64
C ALA A 29 10.18 14.90 27.13
N SER A 30 10.07 14.95 28.45
CA SER A 30 9.16 14.20 29.32
C SER A 30 7.70 14.56 29.12
N ARG A 31 6.80 13.57 29.23
CA ARG A 31 5.50 13.72 29.90
C ARG A 31 4.92 12.34 30.22
N ARG A 32 5.13 11.91 31.47
CA ARG A 32 4.28 10.94 32.15
C ARG A 32 2.99 11.64 32.59
N ALA A 33 1.84 11.09 32.22
CA ALA A 33 0.61 11.23 33.00
C ALA A 33 -0.30 10.03 32.75
N LEU A 34 -0.38 9.17 33.78
CA LEU A 34 -1.54 8.42 34.29
C LEU A 34 -2.44 7.64 33.32
N LEU A 35 -2.38 6.31 33.50
CA LEU A 35 -3.45 5.36 33.24
C LEU A 35 -4.63 5.59 34.21
N ALA A 36 -5.85 5.74 33.68
CA ALA A 36 -7.09 5.18 34.26
C ALA A 36 -8.31 5.46 33.35
N GLY A 37 -8.99 4.39 32.91
CA GLY A 37 -10.45 4.33 32.77
C GLY A 37 -11.19 5.11 31.67
N ALA A 38 -11.47 4.43 30.56
CA ALA A 38 -12.60 4.60 29.62
C ALA A 38 -12.73 5.93 28.81
N PRO A 39 -13.56 5.98 27.75
CA PRO A 39 -13.81 5.00 26.69
C PRO A 39 -12.97 5.33 25.44
N ALA A 40 -13.04 4.52 24.38
CA ALA A 40 -12.41 4.81 23.09
C ALA A 40 -13.02 6.11 22.50
N LEU A 41 -12.41 7.25 22.82
CA LEU A 41 -12.61 8.51 22.13
C LEU A 41 -12.10 8.32 20.70
N VAL A 42 -13.02 8.06 19.78
CA VAL A 42 -12.81 8.32 18.36
C VAL A 42 -12.53 9.82 18.27
N VAL A 43 -11.24 10.17 18.22
CA VAL A 43 -10.80 11.55 18.01
C VAL A 43 -11.26 11.97 16.61
N PRO A 44 -12.25 12.87 16.48
CA PRO A 44 -12.66 13.39 15.19
C PRO A 44 -11.68 14.51 14.85
N GLY A 45 -10.60 14.18 14.14
CA GLY A 45 -9.59 15.18 13.82
C GLY A 45 -8.25 14.71 13.26
N ALA A 46 -8.09 13.44 12.87
CA ALA A 46 -6.91 13.02 12.11
C ALA A 46 -7.05 13.49 10.64
N ALA A 47 -6.72 14.76 10.42
CA ALA A 47 -6.13 15.19 9.16
C ALA A 47 -4.88 14.33 8.91
N LEU A 48 -4.77 13.77 7.70
CA LEU A 48 -3.56 13.18 7.11
C LEU A 48 -2.43 12.89 8.11
N ALA A 49 -2.61 11.86 8.93
CA ALA A 49 -1.58 11.46 9.88
C ALA A 49 -0.70 10.45 9.16
N ASP A 50 0.58 10.77 9.06
CA ASP A 50 1.61 9.84 8.61
C ASP A 50 1.44 8.49 9.32
N PRO A 51 1.72 7.36 8.65
CA PRO A 51 1.67 6.05 9.30
C PRO A 51 2.54 6.03 10.55
N SER A 52 2.02 5.41 11.62
CA SER A 52 2.75 5.24 12.88
C SER A 52 4.13 4.62 12.66
N LEU A 53 5.06 4.82 13.61
CA LEU A 53 6.39 4.21 13.54
C LEU A 53 6.32 2.68 13.39
N LEU A 54 5.36 2.06 14.08
CA LEU A 54 5.11 0.63 13.98
C LEU A 54 4.65 0.21 12.58
N SER A 55 3.72 0.97 11.99
CA SER A 55 3.26 0.75 10.62
C SER A 55 4.36 1.00 9.58
N THR A 56 5.19 2.02 9.77
CA THR A 56 6.31 2.35 8.88
C THR A 56 7.34 1.21 8.83
N VAL A 57 7.61 0.58 9.97
CA VAL A 57 8.54 -0.55 10.08
C VAL A 57 7.92 -1.85 9.55
N GLN A 58 6.66 -2.14 9.91
CA GLN A 58 6.00 -3.39 9.52
C GLN A 58 5.45 -3.36 8.08
N GLY A 59 5.22 -2.18 7.51
CA GLY A 59 4.60 -1.99 6.21
C GLY A 59 5.34 -2.66 5.05
N PRO A 60 6.64 -2.39 4.83
CA PRO A 60 7.43 -3.07 3.80
C PRO A 60 7.40 -4.59 3.92
N LEU A 61 7.41 -5.08 5.15
CA LEU A 61 7.35 -6.51 5.43
C LEU A 61 5.97 -7.08 5.10
N GLN A 62 4.90 -6.41 5.52
CA GLN A 62 3.54 -6.85 5.20
C GLN A 62 3.28 -6.80 3.69
N ASP A 63 3.82 -5.82 2.97
CA ASP A 63 3.77 -5.75 1.51
C ASP A 63 4.57 -6.87 0.83
N ALA A 64 5.77 -7.17 1.32
CA ALA A 64 6.59 -8.26 0.76
C ALA A 64 5.93 -9.64 0.93
N ILE A 65 5.16 -9.84 2.00
CA ILE A 65 4.39 -11.07 2.20
C ILE A 65 3.07 -10.98 1.44
N ALA A 66 2.33 -9.88 1.57
CA ALA A 66 1.01 -9.61 1.00
C ALA A 66 0.07 -10.83 0.96
N PRO A 67 -0.22 -11.48 2.10
CA PRO A 67 -1.11 -12.65 2.12
C PRO A 67 -2.50 -12.35 1.54
N GLY A 68 -2.98 -11.10 1.69
CA GLY A 68 -4.24 -10.63 1.08
C GLY A 68 -4.20 -10.62 -0.45
N HIS A 69 -3.03 -10.45 -1.05
CA HIS A 69 -2.86 -10.54 -2.51
C HIS A 69 -2.98 -11.99 -2.99
N TRP A 70 -2.31 -12.92 -2.31
CA TRP A 70 -2.29 -14.33 -2.69
C TRP A 70 -3.70 -14.90 -2.76
N LEU A 71 -4.46 -14.82 -1.66
CA LEU A 71 -5.81 -15.37 -1.63
C LEU A 71 -6.79 -14.48 -2.39
N GLY A 72 -6.63 -13.15 -2.28
CA GLY A 72 -7.51 -12.18 -2.92
C GLY A 72 -7.53 -12.32 -4.44
N GLN A 73 -6.42 -12.70 -5.07
CA GLN A 73 -6.37 -12.99 -6.51
C GLN A 73 -7.17 -14.24 -6.90
N PHE A 74 -7.18 -15.30 -6.08
CA PHE A 74 -7.94 -16.52 -6.39
C PHE A 74 -9.45 -16.33 -6.24
N VAL A 75 -9.87 -15.55 -5.24
CA VAL A 75 -11.30 -15.34 -4.93
C VAL A 75 -11.85 -14.07 -5.60
N GLY A 76 -10.99 -13.21 -6.14
CA GLY A 76 -11.36 -11.91 -6.73
C GLY A 76 -11.77 -10.87 -5.68
N LEU A 77 -11.39 -11.06 -4.42
CA LEU A 77 -11.71 -10.18 -3.30
C LEU A 77 -10.50 -9.37 -2.89
N ASN A 78 -10.70 -8.07 -2.62
CA ASN A 78 -9.65 -7.11 -2.22
C ASN A 78 -8.44 -7.05 -3.15
N SER A 79 -8.60 -7.47 -4.39
CA SER A 79 -7.56 -7.42 -5.42
C SER A 79 -8.23 -7.17 -6.75
N ARG A 80 -7.78 -6.17 -7.48
CA ARG A 80 -8.17 -5.93 -8.86
C ARG A 80 -6.91 -5.81 -9.70
N THR A 81 -6.90 -6.47 -10.84
CA THR A 81 -5.86 -6.32 -11.86
C THR A 81 -6.49 -5.92 -13.17
N GLU A 82 -5.92 -4.91 -13.81
CA GLU A 82 -6.35 -4.39 -15.11
C GLU A 82 -5.16 -4.28 -16.06
N ARG A 83 -5.44 -4.41 -17.36
CA ARG A 83 -4.47 -4.12 -18.42
C ARG A 83 -4.77 -2.75 -19.01
N TRP A 84 -3.75 -1.93 -19.12
CA TRP A 84 -3.81 -0.62 -19.76
C TRP A 84 -2.83 -0.58 -20.93
N GLU A 85 -3.14 0.21 -21.94
CA GLU A 85 -2.30 0.40 -23.12
C GLU A 85 -2.06 1.88 -23.29
N PHE A 86 -0.81 2.27 -23.52
CA PHE A 86 -0.37 3.65 -23.67
C PHE A 86 0.51 3.80 -24.91
N ALA A 87 0.46 4.94 -25.57
CA ALA A 87 1.32 5.23 -26.72
C ALA A 87 2.78 5.57 -26.35
N GLY A 88 2.99 6.11 -25.14
CA GLY A 88 4.31 6.49 -24.64
C GLY A 88 5.20 5.31 -24.27
N SER A 89 6.50 5.58 -24.11
CA SER A 89 7.49 4.63 -23.62
C SER A 89 7.27 4.27 -22.14
N PRO A 90 7.82 3.14 -21.66
CA PRO A 90 7.63 2.74 -20.26
C PRO A 90 8.15 3.78 -19.26
N ALA A 91 9.26 4.46 -19.59
CA ALA A 91 9.82 5.51 -18.73
C ALA A 91 8.89 6.73 -18.63
N GLU A 92 8.30 7.16 -19.75
CA GLU A 92 7.34 8.27 -19.77
C GLU A 92 6.07 7.93 -19.00
N VAL A 93 5.53 6.73 -19.17
CA VAL A 93 4.34 6.27 -18.42
C VAL A 93 4.62 6.18 -16.92
N SER A 94 5.79 5.65 -16.55
CA SER A 94 6.24 5.58 -15.14
C SER A 94 6.34 6.97 -14.52
N ALA A 95 7.04 7.90 -15.18
CA ALA A 95 7.18 9.28 -14.72
C ALA A 95 5.83 10.01 -14.63
N ALA A 96 4.96 9.83 -15.62
CA ALA A 96 3.62 10.42 -15.62
C ALA A 96 2.75 9.90 -14.47
N LEU A 97 2.84 8.62 -14.14
CA LEU A 97 2.11 8.04 -13.00
C LEU A 97 2.61 8.59 -11.67
N VAL A 98 3.93 8.71 -11.48
CA VAL A 98 4.50 9.35 -10.28
C VAL A 98 4.03 10.80 -10.18
N ALA A 99 4.10 11.57 -11.28
CA ALA A 99 3.62 12.94 -11.30
C ALA A 99 2.13 13.06 -10.96
N VAL A 100 1.29 12.16 -11.48
CA VAL A 100 -0.14 12.12 -11.12
C VAL A 100 -0.34 11.92 -9.62
N LEU A 101 0.42 11.02 -9.00
CA LEU A 101 0.33 10.75 -7.57
C LEU A 101 0.79 11.95 -6.73
N ASP A 102 1.93 12.55 -7.08
CA ASP A 102 2.50 13.70 -6.39
C ASP A 102 1.58 14.94 -6.48
N GLU A 103 0.88 15.10 -7.60
CA GLU A 103 -0.08 16.19 -7.85
C GLU A 103 -1.46 15.98 -7.20
N LEU A 104 -1.70 14.83 -6.53
CA LEU A 104 -2.95 14.62 -5.81
C LEU A 104 -3.05 15.55 -4.59
N THR A 105 -4.00 16.49 -4.64
CA THR A 105 -4.35 17.32 -3.48
C THR A 105 -4.88 16.48 -2.32
N PRO A 106 -4.78 16.95 -1.06
CA PRO A 106 -5.39 16.30 0.11
C PRO A 106 -6.84 15.85 -0.10
N GLU A 107 -7.65 16.70 -0.74
CA GLU A 107 -9.08 16.42 -1.01
C GLU A 107 -9.23 15.29 -2.04
N ARG A 108 -8.36 15.23 -3.04
CA ARG A 108 -8.35 14.13 -4.01
C ARG A 108 -7.88 12.83 -3.37
N ARG A 109 -6.83 12.86 -2.54
CA ARG A 109 -6.36 11.70 -1.77
C ARG A 109 -7.47 11.14 -0.88
N ALA A 110 -8.20 12.01 -0.18
CA ALA A 110 -9.35 11.62 0.63
C ALA A 110 -10.47 10.99 -0.20
N LYS A 111 -10.80 11.55 -1.38
CA LYS A 111 -11.80 10.97 -2.31
C LYS A 111 -11.38 9.61 -2.87
N LEU A 112 -10.08 9.40 -3.08
CA LEU A 112 -9.52 8.13 -3.51
C LEU A 112 -9.32 7.14 -2.33
N LEU A 113 -9.62 7.57 -1.10
CA LEU A 113 -9.41 6.82 0.13
C LEU A 113 -7.94 6.40 0.33
N ILE A 114 -6.99 7.15 -0.22
CA ILE A 114 -5.53 6.94 -0.08
C ILE A 114 -4.92 8.18 0.59
N PRO A 115 -5.29 8.48 1.85
CA PRO A 115 -4.81 9.70 2.52
C PRO A 115 -3.28 9.77 2.51
N GLU A 116 -2.61 8.65 2.78
CA GLU A 116 -1.16 8.54 2.74
C GLU A 116 -0.69 7.52 1.71
N PHE A 117 0.41 7.84 1.03
CA PHE A 117 1.08 6.91 0.14
C PHE A 117 2.59 7.14 0.11
N ARG A 118 3.32 6.11 -0.30
CA ARG A 118 4.75 6.14 -0.57
C ARG A 118 5.07 5.38 -1.83
N VAL A 119 5.74 6.04 -2.78
CA VAL A 119 6.31 5.37 -3.94
C VAL A 119 7.54 4.57 -3.48
N ALA A 120 7.43 3.25 -3.48
CA ALA A 120 8.50 2.35 -3.05
C ALA A 120 9.47 2.01 -4.20
N ARG A 121 8.97 2.06 -5.44
CA ARG A 121 9.75 1.87 -6.67
C ARG A 121 9.12 2.65 -7.80
N ALA A 122 9.93 3.30 -8.64
CA ALA A 122 9.51 3.89 -9.90
C ALA A 122 10.67 3.84 -10.89
N ASP A 123 10.52 3.03 -11.92
CA ASP A 123 11.52 2.84 -12.99
C ASP A 123 10.81 2.46 -14.30
N ALA A 124 11.57 2.20 -15.37
CA ALA A 124 11.00 1.81 -16.67
C ALA A 124 10.30 0.43 -16.65
N GLY A 125 10.55 -0.42 -15.65
CA GLY A 125 9.86 -1.69 -15.47
C GLY A 125 8.56 -1.57 -14.67
N GLY A 126 8.33 -0.45 -13.98
CA GLY A 126 7.07 -0.19 -13.30
C GLY A 126 7.12 0.75 -12.11
N VAL A 127 5.96 0.91 -11.49
CA VAL A 127 5.75 1.73 -10.29
C VAL A 127 5.10 0.87 -9.22
N HIS A 128 5.69 0.86 -8.02
CA HIS A 128 5.13 0.20 -6.84
C HIS A 128 4.87 1.24 -5.76
N VAL A 129 3.63 1.30 -5.28
CA VAL A 129 3.17 2.31 -4.31
C VAL A 129 2.50 1.60 -3.14
N LEU A 130 2.92 1.99 -1.94
CA LEU A 130 2.29 1.60 -0.69
C LEU A 130 1.29 2.69 -0.31
N THR A 131 0.07 2.32 0.03
CA THR A 131 -0.99 3.26 0.42
C THR A 131 -1.56 2.87 1.77
N TRP A 132 -1.72 3.85 2.67
CA TRP A 132 -2.29 3.63 3.98
C TRP A 132 -3.63 4.35 4.08
N THR A 133 -4.62 3.66 4.63
CA THR A 133 -5.85 4.30 5.09
C THR A 133 -5.60 5.04 6.41
N LYS A 134 -6.58 5.84 6.85
CA LYS A 134 -6.51 6.54 8.15
C LYS A 134 -6.30 5.62 9.35
N ALA A 135 -6.74 4.37 9.24
CA ALA A 135 -6.58 3.38 10.29
C ALA A 135 -5.42 2.41 10.00
N GLU A 136 -4.52 2.81 9.10
CA GLU A 136 -3.26 2.12 8.77
C GLU A 136 -3.45 0.70 8.18
N TRP A 137 -4.59 0.47 7.51
CA TRP A 137 -4.67 -0.62 6.53
C TRP A 137 -3.76 -0.32 5.36
N LEU A 138 -2.91 -1.28 5.04
CA LEU A 138 -1.95 -1.17 3.95
C LEU A 138 -2.49 -1.86 2.71
N ASP A 139 -2.65 -1.08 1.65
CA ASP A 139 -2.92 -1.57 0.31
C ASP A 139 -1.76 -1.20 -0.61
N SER A 140 -1.53 -2.00 -1.65
CA SER A 140 -0.45 -1.78 -2.62
C SER A 140 -1.01 -1.59 -4.02
N LEU A 141 -0.39 -0.67 -4.77
CA LEU A 141 -0.56 -0.48 -6.19
C LEU A 141 0.74 -0.90 -6.89
N ASP A 142 0.70 -2.02 -7.61
CA ASP A 142 1.81 -2.51 -8.44
C ASP A 142 1.43 -2.34 -9.92
N VAL A 143 2.16 -1.46 -10.63
CA VAL A 143 2.01 -1.24 -12.06
C VAL A 143 3.26 -1.73 -12.76
N ARG A 144 3.13 -2.83 -13.50
CA ARG A 144 4.22 -3.40 -14.31
C ARG A 144 4.13 -2.88 -15.73
N LEU A 145 5.25 -2.42 -16.28
CA LEU A 145 5.31 -1.82 -17.60
C LEU A 145 6.13 -2.70 -18.53
N GLU A 146 5.57 -2.98 -19.70
CA GLU A 146 6.19 -3.80 -20.74
C GLU A 146 6.24 -3.00 -22.05
N PRO A 147 7.42 -2.83 -22.66
CA PRO A 147 7.51 -2.18 -23.96
C PRO A 147 6.79 -3.00 -25.03
N ARG A 148 6.06 -2.31 -25.91
CA ARG A 148 5.41 -2.86 -27.10
C ARG A 148 5.95 -2.18 -28.35
N ARG A 149 5.70 -2.77 -29.53
CA ARG A 149 6.13 -2.19 -30.82
C ARG A 149 5.66 -0.75 -31.01
N ALA A 150 4.49 -0.40 -30.46
CA ALA A 150 3.89 0.92 -30.54
C ALA A 150 3.39 1.38 -29.17
N GLY A 151 4.32 1.57 -28.22
CA GLY A 151 4.03 2.13 -26.89
C GLY A 151 4.31 1.16 -25.75
N THR A 152 3.44 1.16 -24.74
CA THR A 152 3.61 0.43 -23.48
C THR A 152 2.33 -0.28 -23.08
N ALA A 153 2.44 -1.58 -22.81
CA ALA A 153 1.41 -2.32 -22.09
C ALA A 153 1.69 -2.23 -20.60
N ALA A 154 0.68 -1.93 -19.80
CA ALA A 154 0.78 -1.89 -18.35
C ALA A 154 -0.16 -2.91 -17.71
N THR A 155 0.33 -3.68 -16.75
CA THR A 155 -0.51 -4.50 -15.86
C THR A 155 -0.56 -3.83 -14.50
N ALA A 156 -1.70 -3.24 -14.17
CA ALA A 156 -1.91 -2.52 -12.92
C ALA A 156 -2.72 -3.37 -11.95
N SER A 157 -2.19 -3.61 -10.76
CA SER A 157 -2.83 -4.35 -9.69
C SER A 157 -2.96 -3.47 -8.46
N PHE A 158 -4.17 -3.36 -7.92
CA PHE A 158 -4.42 -2.71 -6.63
C PHE A 158 -5.00 -3.75 -5.68
N TYR A 159 -4.39 -3.94 -4.52
CA TYR A 159 -4.78 -5.01 -3.60
C TYR A 159 -4.52 -4.67 -2.14
N ALA A 160 -5.32 -5.27 -1.26
CA ALA A 160 -5.05 -5.26 0.17
C ALA A 160 -3.91 -6.22 0.50
N THR A 161 -2.96 -5.77 1.33
CA THR A 161 -1.84 -6.63 1.75
C THR A 161 -2.27 -7.62 2.83
N GLY A 162 -3.28 -7.31 3.63
CA GLY A 162 -3.76 -8.17 4.71
C GLY A 162 -5.08 -7.69 5.33
N PHE A 163 -5.61 -8.48 6.25
CA PHE A 163 -6.86 -8.23 6.96
C PHE A 163 -6.74 -7.21 8.10
N PHE A 164 -5.60 -7.23 8.81
CA PHE A 164 -5.31 -6.36 9.93
C PHE A 164 -4.47 -5.14 9.52
N PRO A 165 -4.68 -3.99 10.20
CA PRO A 165 -3.89 -2.80 9.98
C PRO A 165 -2.46 -2.98 10.48
N THR A 166 -1.53 -2.28 9.83
CA THR A 166 -0.09 -2.31 10.16
C THR A 166 0.27 -1.60 11.47
N SER A 167 -0.68 -0.85 12.05
CA SER A 167 -0.64 -0.32 13.42
C SER A 167 -0.72 -1.41 14.49
N LEU A 168 -1.20 -2.61 14.15
CA LEU A 168 -1.25 -3.73 15.08
C LEU A 168 0.14 -4.39 15.18
N PRO A 169 0.71 -4.58 16.38
CA PRO A 169 1.97 -5.31 16.53
C PRO A 169 1.85 -6.72 15.95
N LEU A 170 2.88 -7.16 15.23
CA LEU A 170 2.91 -8.47 14.56
C LEU A 170 1.82 -8.65 13.49
N ALA A 171 1.22 -7.57 12.98
CA ALA A 171 0.23 -7.61 11.90
C ALA A 171 0.66 -8.49 10.71
N PRO A 172 1.92 -8.47 10.21
CA PRO A 172 2.33 -9.34 9.12
C PRO A 172 2.15 -10.83 9.42
N LEU A 173 2.48 -11.29 10.64
CA LEU A 173 2.33 -12.69 11.05
C LEU A 173 0.86 -13.06 11.26
N LEU A 174 0.09 -12.16 11.89
CA LEU A 174 -1.35 -12.36 12.10
C LEU A 174 -2.09 -12.44 10.76
N ASN A 175 -1.71 -11.60 9.79
CA ASN A 175 -2.27 -11.59 8.45
C ASN A 175 -1.94 -12.86 7.66
N VAL A 176 -0.78 -13.48 7.88
CA VAL A 176 -0.48 -14.81 7.31
C VAL A 176 -1.40 -15.88 7.93
N GLY A 177 -1.60 -15.85 9.24
CA GLY A 177 -2.50 -16.79 9.93
C GLY A 177 -3.96 -16.66 9.49
N MET A 178 -4.41 -15.42 9.26
CA MET A 178 -5.78 -15.10 8.84
C MET A 178 -5.97 -15.07 7.33
N ALA A 179 -4.93 -15.34 6.54
CA ALA A 179 -4.98 -15.26 5.09
C ALA A 179 -6.10 -16.09 4.47
N TRP A 180 -6.53 -17.15 5.16
CA TRP A 180 -7.56 -18.11 4.74
C TRP A 180 -9.00 -17.60 4.90
N LEU A 181 -9.20 -16.49 5.61
CA LEU A 181 -10.52 -15.92 5.81
C LEU A 181 -10.78 -14.87 4.74
N PRO A 182 -11.73 -15.09 3.82
CA PRO A 182 -12.07 -14.09 2.82
C PRO A 182 -12.63 -12.86 3.54
N PHE A 183 -12.13 -11.69 3.15
CA PHE A 183 -12.68 -10.40 3.57
C PHE A 183 -13.06 -9.60 2.34
N ALA A 184 -13.87 -8.56 2.49
CA ALA A 184 -14.25 -7.67 1.40
C ALA A 184 -13.97 -6.22 1.80
N SER A 185 -13.56 -5.42 0.83
CA SER A 185 -13.30 -4.00 0.97
C SER A 185 -14.28 -3.24 0.07
N PRO A 186 -15.49 -2.93 0.59
CA PRO A 186 -16.49 -2.22 -0.19
C PRO A 186 -16.00 -0.81 -0.48
N GLY A 187 -16.02 -0.45 -1.76
CA GLY A 187 -15.78 0.90 -2.24
C GLY A 187 -17.07 1.69 -2.42
N PRO A 188 -16.97 2.92 -2.95
CA PRO A 188 -18.14 3.72 -3.28
C PRO A 188 -19.08 3.00 -4.26
N ARG A 189 -20.38 3.27 -4.19
CA ARG A 189 -21.38 2.76 -5.17
C ARG A 189 -21.42 1.22 -5.29
N ASN A 190 -21.13 0.51 -4.20
CA ASN A 190 -21.12 -0.96 -4.14
C ASN A 190 -20.12 -1.64 -5.07
N GLU A 191 -19.14 -0.90 -5.60
CA GLU A 191 -18.01 -1.51 -6.30
C GLU A 191 -16.87 -1.83 -5.32
N MET A 192 -15.96 -2.72 -5.70
CA MET A 192 -14.79 -3.03 -4.88
C MET A 192 -13.82 -1.83 -4.86
N LEU A 193 -13.30 -1.48 -3.67
CA LEU A 193 -12.45 -0.31 -3.48
C LEU A 193 -11.25 -0.26 -4.44
N GLN A 194 -10.63 -1.41 -4.68
CA GLN A 194 -9.49 -1.57 -5.57
C GLN A 194 -9.87 -1.24 -7.03
N ALA A 195 -11.07 -1.61 -7.47
CA ALA A 195 -11.56 -1.28 -8.82
C ALA A 195 -11.86 0.22 -8.97
N PHE A 196 -12.48 0.82 -7.95
CA PHE A 196 -12.70 2.27 -7.91
C PHE A 196 -11.37 3.04 -8.09
N ARG A 197 -10.36 2.68 -7.29
CA ARG A 197 -9.06 3.37 -7.29
C ARG A 197 -8.31 3.18 -8.61
N LEU A 198 -8.26 1.96 -9.15
CA LEU A 198 -7.62 1.72 -10.46
C LEU A 198 -8.25 2.55 -11.56
N ARG A 199 -9.59 2.54 -11.67
CA ARG A 199 -10.29 3.34 -12.68
C ARG A 199 -10.01 4.83 -12.54
N ALA A 200 -10.04 5.33 -11.30
CA ALA A 200 -9.79 6.75 -11.05
C ALA A 200 -8.35 7.15 -11.39
N LEU A 201 -7.36 6.35 -11.00
CA LEU A 201 -5.95 6.59 -11.32
C LEU A 201 -5.68 6.48 -12.81
N LYS A 202 -6.25 5.48 -13.50
CA LYS A 202 -6.15 5.36 -14.96
C LYS A 202 -6.69 6.62 -15.65
N GLY A 203 -7.87 7.10 -15.25
CA GLY A 203 -8.45 8.31 -15.82
C GLY A 203 -7.63 9.59 -15.58
N LEU A 204 -6.87 9.65 -14.48
CA LEU A 204 -5.92 10.75 -14.24
C LEU A 204 -4.66 10.61 -15.09
N LEU A 205 -4.13 9.40 -15.21
CA LEU A 205 -2.96 9.09 -16.02
C LEU A 205 -3.21 9.33 -17.52
N ASP A 206 -4.36 8.88 -18.05
CA ASP A 206 -4.76 9.13 -19.43
C ASP A 206 -4.78 10.63 -19.74
N LYS A 207 -5.34 11.44 -18.83
CA LYS A 207 -5.35 12.90 -18.96
C LYS A 207 -3.96 13.52 -18.89
N LYS A 208 -3.09 12.99 -18.03
CA LYS A 208 -1.71 13.49 -17.92
C LYS A 208 -0.95 13.25 -19.22
N LEU A 209 -1.04 12.04 -19.76
CA LEU A 209 -0.35 11.64 -20.99
C LEU A 209 -0.92 12.30 -22.25
N ALA A 210 -2.19 12.69 -22.26
CA ALA A 210 -2.79 13.42 -23.39
C ALA A 210 -2.36 14.90 -23.47
N ASN A 211 -1.78 15.45 -22.40
CA ASN A 211 -1.32 16.83 -22.32
C ASN A 211 0.21 16.98 -22.45
N VAL A 212 0.92 15.88 -22.75
CA VAL A 212 2.36 15.84 -23.05
C VAL A 212 2.53 15.79 -24.55
#